data_AF-A0A1V5RDH8-F1
#
_entry.id   AF-A0A1V5RDH8-F1
#
_cell.length_a   1.000
_cell.length_b   1.000
_cell.length_c   1.000
_cell.angle_alpha   90.00
_cell.angle_beta   90.00
_cell.angle_gamma   90.00
#
_symmetry.space_group_name_H-M   'P 1'
#
loop_
_entity.id
_entity.type
_entity.pdbx_description
1 polymer ?
#
loop_
_entity_poly.entity_id
_entity_poly.type
_entity_poly.pdbx_seq_one_letter_code
_entity_poly.pdbx_strand_id
1 'polypeptide(L)'
;MVKVVTDKSSVRQGPGIYYPVVARLGAGTQITVVGRNRAGDWWKVCCVNGADVWIADSVVEVSGPIWTVAEDMNIPPAPPTPIPPPPTFTPAPTPTYAWPFRQEGIVQEYPHGQNYFRVDAVIYNGATPLWNYKLKVRKLATGQEWLSEGSITGWNWLVLQYPDDGKPVNPALDCPLPRQGLLCLKTNVKWDSNSIGVSMDEGFWEILVADSAGVSLSAPVRVYANVANSKWYYVVFTSLP
;
A
#
# COMPACT_ATOMS: atom_id res chain seq x y z
N MET A 1 9.55 59.31 -11.26
CA MET A 1 10.25 58.15 -11.85
C MET A 1 10.46 57.11 -10.76
N VAL A 2 10.63 55.84 -11.13
CA VAL A 2 10.99 54.76 -10.20
C VAL A 2 12.33 54.16 -10.59
N LYS A 3 13.13 53.78 -9.60
CA LYS A 3 14.35 53.01 -9.76
C LYS A 3 14.14 51.66 -9.07
N VAL A 4 14.29 50.56 -9.80
CA VAL A 4 14.21 49.21 -9.23
C VAL A 4 15.38 48.99 -8.28
N VAL A 5 15.10 48.59 -7.03
CA VAL A 5 16.15 48.33 -6.02
C VAL A 5 16.42 46.85 -5.81
N THR A 6 15.48 45.98 -6.16
CA THR A 6 15.61 44.53 -6.02
C THR A 6 15.81 43.87 -7.38
N ASP A 7 16.81 43.00 -7.49
CA ASP A 7 17.05 42.27 -8.74
C ASP A 7 15.91 41.30 -9.07
N LYS A 8 15.62 41.12 -10.37
CA LYS A 8 14.51 40.28 -10.89
C LYS A 8 13.12 40.70 -10.37
N SER A 9 12.91 41.99 -10.13
CA SER A 9 11.61 42.56 -9.73
C SER A 9 10.55 42.31 -10.80
N SER A 10 9.42 41.72 -10.39
CA SER A 10 8.35 41.34 -11.32
C SER A 10 7.46 42.54 -11.63
N VAL A 11 7.31 42.86 -12.91
CA VAL A 11 6.27 43.77 -13.40
C VAL A 11 5.07 42.97 -13.89
N ARG A 12 3.86 43.45 -13.62
CA ARG A 12 2.62 42.69 -13.75
C ARG A 12 1.59 43.43 -14.61
N GLN A 13 0.58 42.72 -15.09
CA GLN A 13 -0.51 43.32 -15.88
C GLN A 13 -1.43 44.23 -15.04
N GLY A 14 -1.42 44.09 -13.71
CA GLY A 14 -2.24 44.88 -12.81
C GLY A 14 -1.59 45.04 -11.42
N PRO A 15 -2.13 45.93 -10.58
CA PRO A 15 -1.60 46.24 -9.25
C PRO A 15 -1.99 45.15 -8.25
N GLY A 16 -1.19 44.08 -8.19
CA GLY A 16 -1.39 43.00 -7.23
C GLY A 16 -0.61 41.75 -7.56
N ILE A 17 -0.37 40.91 -6.54
CA ILE A 17 0.42 39.68 -6.69
C ILE A 17 -0.26 38.59 -7.51
N TYR A 18 -1.58 38.66 -7.68
CA TYR A 18 -2.38 37.71 -8.47
C TYR A 18 -2.43 38.04 -9.97
N TYR A 19 -2.01 39.25 -10.37
CA TYR A 19 -1.92 39.58 -11.79
C TYR A 19 -0.72 38.89 -12.43
N PRO A 20 -0.85 38.42 -13.69
CA PRO A 20 0.23 37.77 -14.41
C PRO A 20 1.47 38.67 -14.50
N VAL A 21 2.64 38.05 -14.36
CA VAL A 21 3.94 38.72 -14.56
C VAL A 21 4.15 38.91 -16.05
N VAL A 22 4.41 40.15 -16.47
CA VAL A 22 4.71 40.54 -17.86
C VAL A 22 6.21 40.41 -18.14
N ALA A 23 7.04 40.87 -17.20
CA ALA A 23 8.49 40.81 -17.31
C ALA A 23 9.15 40.87 -15.92
N ARG A 24 10.47 40.68 -15.89
CA ARG A 24 11.29 40.91 -14.70
C ARG A 24 12.37 41.93 -15.01
N LEU A 25 12.57 42.87 -14.10
CA LEU A 25 13.51 43.97 -14.25
C LEU A 25 14.68 43.80 -13.30
N GLY A 26 15.87 44.18 -13.76
CA GLY A 26 17.09 44.15 -12.96
C GLY A 26 17.17 45.33 -11.99
N ALA A 27 17.93 45.16 -10.91
CA ALA A 27 18.24 46.27 -9.99
C ALA A 27 18.94 47.43 -10.72
N GLY A 28 18.64 48.66 -10.33
CA GLY A 28 19.15 49.88 -10.97
C GLY A 28 18.35 50.37 -12.17
N THR A 29 17.41 49.56 -12.72
CA THR A 29 16.57 49.96 -13.85
C THR A 29 15.70 51.17 -13.48
N GLN A 30 15.75 52.23 -14.28
CA GLN A 30 14.93 53.43 -14.09
C GLN A 30 13.78 53.47 -15.09
N ILE A 31 12.56 53.77 -14.63
CA ILE A 31 11.36 53.78 -15.46
C ILE A 31 10.47 54.96 -15.10
N THR A 32 9.80 55.51 -16.11
CA THR A 32 8.80 56.55 -15.94
C THR A 32 7.52 55.99 -15.33
N VAL A 33 7.05 56.64 -14.27
CA VAL A 33 5.75 56.36 -13.66
C VAL A 33 4.69 57.16 -14.42
N VAL A 34 3.63 56.49 -14.86
CA VAL A 34 2.50 57.08 -15.60
C VAL A 34 1.19 57.00 -14.82
N GLY A 35 1.15 56.24 -13.73
CA GLY A 35 -0.02 56.17 -12.87
C GLY A 35 0.27 55.44 -11.56
N ARG A 36 -0.74 55.38 -10.70
CA ARG A 36 -0.73 54.60 -9.45
C ARG A 36 -2.10 54.01 -9.19
N ASN A 37 -2.16 52.98 -8.35
CA ASN A 37 -3.43 52.48 -7.87
C ASN A 37 -3.93 53.34 -6.70
N ARG A 38 -5.21 53.18 -6.35
CA ARG A 38 -5.85 53.92 -5.23
C ARG A 38 -5.12 53.82 -3.90
N ALA A 39 -4.57 52.65 -3.61
CA ALA A 39 -3.87 52.39 -2.34
C ALA A 39 -2.44 52.93 -2.33
N GLY A 40 -1.88 53.32 -3.47
CA GLY A 40 -0.54 53.89 -3.58
C GLY A 40 0.61 52.90 -3.38
N ASP A 41 0.32 51.61 -3.28
CA ASP A 41 1.29 50.53 -3.12
C ASP A 41 1.76 49.92 -4.46
N TRP A 42 1.16 50.36 -5.58
CA TRP A 42 1.57 49.96 -6.93
C TRP A 42 1.68 51.16 -7.87
N TRP A 43 2.75 51.16 -8.65
CA TRP A 43 3.05 52.15 -9.68
C TRP A 43 2.82 51.56 -11.05
N LYS A 44 2.03 52.25 -11.88
CA LYS A 44 1.94 51.99 -13.32
C LYS A 44 3.12 52.67 -13.99
N VAL A 45 3.92 51.89 -14.69
CA VAL A 45 5.15 52.35 -15.35
C VAL A 45 5.06 52.09 -16.85
N CYS A 46 5.53 53.05 -17.63
CA CYS A 46 5.43 52.92 -19.08
C CYS A 46 6.54 52.10 -19.69
N CYS A 47 6.09 51.47 -20.76
CA CYS A 47 6.84 51.10 -21.95
C CYS A 47 7.73 49.86 -21.77
N VAL A 48 7.51 49.08 -20.71
CA VAL A 48 8.17 47.79 -20.54
C VAL A 48 7.56 46.82 -21.56
N ASN A 49 8.38 46.36 -22.51
CA ASN A 49 7.93 45.55 -23.65
C ASN A 49 6.80 46.21 -24.47
N GLY A 50 6.82 47.55 -24.58
CA GLY A 50 5.84 48.29 -25.37
C GLY A 50 4.46 48.43 -24.72
N ALA A 51 4.31 48.05 -23.45
CA ALA A 51 3.07 48.16 -22.69
C ALA A 51 3.28 48.89 -21.36
N ASP A 52 2.19 49.47 -20.85
CA ASP A 52 2.14 49.93 -19.47
C ASP A 52 1.93 48.74 -18.53
N VAL A 53 2.76 48.66 -17.51
CA VAL A 53 2.76 47.55 -16.55
C VAL A 53 2.84 48.07 -15.13
N TRP A 54 2.59 47.20 -14.16
CA TRP A 54 2.52 47.56 -12.75
C TRP A 54 3.71 46.99 -11.98
N ILE A 55 4.33 47.82 -11.16
CA ILE A 55 5.41 47.43 -10.24
C ILE A 55 5.05 47.83 -8.81
N ALA A 56 5.37 46.95 -7.86
CA ALA A 56 5.10 47.21 -6.46
C ALA A 56 6.03 48.30 -5.91
N ASP A 57 5.49 49.18 -5.05
CA ASP A 57 6.27 50.21 -4.36
C ASP A 57 7.42 49.59 -3.54
N SER A 58 7.20 48.41 -2.94
CA SER A 58 8.18 47.71 -2.10
C SER A 58 9.48 47.29 -2.79
N VAL A 59 9.55 47.33 -4.12
CA VAL A 59 10.73 46.93 -4.89
C VAL A 59 11.35 48.08 -5.70
N VAL A 60 10.89 49.31 -5.48
CA VAL A 60 11.37 50.51 -6.16
C VAL A 60 11.66 51.66 -5.20
N GLU A 61 12.62 52.49 -5.56
CA GLU A 61 12.79 53.84 -5.03
C GLU A 61 12.06 54.81 -5.94
N VAL A 62 11.05 55.52 -5.41
CA VAL A 62 10.30 56.53 -6.14
C VAL A 62 10.97 57.90 -5.96
N SER A 63 11.11 58.66 -7.04
CA SER A 63 11.66 60.02 -7.01
C SER A 63 10.86 60.99 -7.88
N GLY A 64 10.83 62.26 -7.45
CA GLY A 64 10.04 63.33 -8.05
C GLY A 64 8.73 63.63 -7.30
N PRO A 65 7.88 64.53 -7.84
CA PRO A 65 6.63 64.93 -7.19
C PRO A 65 5.59 63.81 -7.31
N ILE A 66 5.67 62.78 -6.48
CA ILE A 66 4.80 61.59 -6.53
C ILE A 66 3.30 61.91 -6.37
N TRP A 67 2.97 63.05 -5.76
CA TRP A 67 1.62 63.57 -5.59
C TRP A 67 0.96 64.04 -6.88
N THR A 68 1.72 64.25 -7.96
CA THR A 68 1.16 64.60 -9.28
C THR A 68 0.84 63.39 -10.15
N VAL A 69 1.19 62.17 -9.70
CA VAL A 69 0.90 60.94 -10.44
C VAL A 69 -0.60 60.64 -10.34
N ALA A 70 -1.26 60.56 -11.50
CA ALA A 70 -2.68 60.27 -11.59
C ALA A 70 -3.00 58.86 -11.05
N GLU A 71 -4.14 58.74 -10.37
CA GLU A 71 -4.72 57.45 -10.02
C GLU A 71 -5.33 56.83 -11.28
N ASP A 72 -4.99 55.57 -11.56
CA ASP A 72 -5.63 54.81 -12.63
C ASP A 72 -6.94 54.22 -12.13
N MET A 73 -8.06 54.73 -12.64
CA MET A 73 -9.40 54.31 -12.26
C MET A 73 -9.87 53.06 -13.01
N ASN A 74 -9.14 52.63 -14.05
CA ASN A 74 -9.54 51.54 -14.95
C ASN A 74 -8.65 50.30 -14.77
N ILE A 75 -8.56 49.80 -13.54
CA ILE A 75 -7.84 48.56 -13.23
C ILE A 75 -8.76 47.37 -13.49
N PRO A 76 -8.43 46.44 -14.42
CA PRO A 76 -9.21 45.22 -14.62
C PRO A 76 -9.24 44.39 -13.33
N PRO A 77 -10.34 43.67 -13.02
CA PRO A 77 -10.34 42.76 -11.88
C PRO A 77 -9.24 41.71 -12.01
N ALA A 78 -8.61 41.36 -10.89
CA ALA A 78 -7.59 40.32 -10.85
C ALA A 78 -8.18 39.00 -11.40
N PRO A 79 -7.41 38.21 -12.17
CA PRO A 79 -7.85 36.88 -12.56
C PRO A 79 -8.23 36.05 -11.32
N PRO A 80 -9.24 35.16 -11.43
CA PRO A 80 -9.58 34.28 -10.33
C PRO A 80 -8.34 33.46 -9.92
N THR A 81 -8.00 33.50 -8.64
CA THR A 81 -6.91 32.70 -8.09
C THR A 81 -7.19 31.23 -8.38
N PRO A 82 -6.23 30.44 -8.92
CA PRO A 82 -6.44 29.00 -9.03
C PRO A 82 -6.74 28.46 -7.63
N ILE A 83 -7.90 27.85 -7.46
CA ILE A 83 -8.28 27.16 -6.22
C ILE A 83 -7.26 26.02 -6.06
N PRO A 84 -6.50 25.97 -4.95
CA PRO A 84 -5.63 24.83 -4.71
C PRO A 84 -6.47 23.55 -4.75
N PRO A 85 -6.03 22.49 -5.44
CA PRO A 85 -6.75 21.23 -5.42
C PRO A 85 -6.93 20.82 -3.96
N PRO A 86 -8.06 20.15 -3.60
CA PRO A 86 -8.25 19.62 -2.26
C PRO A 86 -6.99 18.84 -1.85
N PRO A 87 -6.57 18.91 -0.58
CA PRO A 87 -5.45 18.09 -0.12
C PRO A 87 -5.75 16.64 -0.52
N THR A 88 -4.95 16.11 -1.45
CA THR A 88 -5.03 14.69 -1.77
C THR A 88 -4.52 14.01 -0.51
N PHE A 89 -5.39 13.26 0.16
CA PHE A 89 -4.94 12.37 1.23
C PHE A 89 -3.92 11.43 0.61
N THR A 90 -2.64 11.68 0.83
CA THR A 90 -1.64 10.63 0.69
C THR A 90 -2.09 9.56 1.67
N PRO A 91 -2.49 8.35 1.23
CA PRO A 91 -2.79 7.30 2.17
C PRO A 91 -1.54 7.15 3.04
N ALA A 92 -1.69 7.32 4.36
CA ALA A 92 -0.67 6.88 5.28
C ALA A 92 -0.30 5.44 4.86
N PRO A 93 1.00 5.05 4.86
CA PRO A 93 1.33 3.67 4.60
C PRO A 93 0.48 2.84 5.55
N THR A 94 -0.45 2.06 5.00
CA THR A 94 -1.18 1.07 5.78
C THR A 94 -0.10 0.28 6.50
N PRO A 95 -0.12 0.17 7.84
CA PRO A 95 0.81 -0.71 8.52
C PRO A 95 0.65 -2.08 7.87
N THR A 96 1.62 -2.45 7.04
CA THR A 96 1.68 -3.79 6.46
C THR A 96 2.09 -4.61 7.64
N TYR A 97 1.11 -5.22 8.31
CA TYR A 97 1.38 -6.11 9.42
C TYR A 97 2.42 -7.12 8.92
N ALA A 98 3.64 -7.03 9.45
CA ALA A 98 4.69 -7.96 9.15
C ALA A 98 4.29 -9.26 9.85
N TRP A 99 3.52 -10.08 9.15
CA TRP A 99 3.07 -11.35 9.66
C TRP A 99 4.30 -12.18 10.07
N PRO A 100 4.37 -12.67 11.31
CA PRO A 100 5.49 -13.51 11.74
C PRO A 100 5.69 -14.74 10.87
N PHE A 101 4.63 -15.20 10.19
CA PHE A 101 4.68 -16.30 9.24
C PHE A 101 4.27 -15.86 7.83
N ARG A 102 4.97 -16.40 6.83
CA ARG A 102 4.57 -16.35 5.41
C ARG A 102 4.20 -17.73 4.91
N GLN A 103 3.23 -17.79 3.99
CA GLN A 103 3.01 -18.99 3.18
C GLN A 103 4.20 -19.18 2.23
N GLU A 104 4.68 -20.41 2.11
CA GLU A 104 5.65 -20.82 1.11
C GLU A 104 5.00 -21.60 -0.02
N GLY A 105 5.40 -21.26 -1.26
CA GLY A 105 4.88 -21.91 -2.45
C GLY A 105 3.37 -21.74 -2.63
N ILE A 106 2.79 -22.59 -3.47
CA ILE A 106 1.35 -22.67 -3.70
C ILE A 106 0.74 -23.72 -2.78
N VAL A 107 -0.56 -23.57 -2.48
CA VAL A 107 -1.32 -24.64 -1.84
C VAL A 107 -1.31 -25.85 -2.76
N GLN A 108 -0.93 -27.00 -2.22
CA GLN A 108 -1.02 -28.26 -2.95
C GLN A 108 -2.37 -28.91 -2.64
N GLU A 109 -2.99 -29.47 -3.68
CA GLU A 109 -4.30 -30.09 -3.59
C GLU A 109 -4.22 -31.55 -4.03
N TYR A 110 -4.75 -32.44 -3.21
CA TYR A 110 -4.78 -33.87 -3.47
C TYR A 110 -6.23 -34.36 -3.47
N PRO A 111 -6.64 -35.24 -4.40
CA PRO A 111 -7.94 -35.89 -4.31
C PRO A 111 -8.09 -36.60 -2.97
N HIS A 112 -9.20 -36.37 -2.28
CA HIS A 112 -9.45 -36.98 -0.97
C HIS A 112 -10.56 -38.02 -1.00
N GLY A 113 -11.60 -37.82 -1.83
CA GLY A 113 -12.65 -38.81 -2.06
C GLY A 113 -13.56 -39.09 -0.86
N GLN A 114 -13.61 -38.17 0.12
CA GLN A 114 -14.46 -38.26 1.30
C GLN A 114 -15.32 -37.00 1.45
N ASN A 115 -16.43 -37.08 2.18
CA ASN A 115 -17.36 -35.96 2.37
C ASN A 115 -16.92 -34.93 3.44
N TYR A 116 -15.60 -34.75 3.59
CA TYR A 116 -15.00 -33.73 4.44
C TYR A 116 -13.72 -33.21 3.79
N PHE A 117 -13.35 -31.96 4.09
CA PHE A 117 -12.04 -31.45 3.70
C PHE A 117 -11.05 -31.58 4.85
N ARG A 118 -9.79 -31.76 4.47
CA ARG A 118 -8.65 -31.90 5.36
C ARG A 118 -7.57 -30.90 4.97
N VAL A 119 -6.89 -30.36 5.97
CA VAL A 119 -5.73 -29.50 5.82
C VAL A 119 -4.59 -30.09 6.64
N ASP A 120 -3.46 -30.35 6.00
CA ASP A 120 -2.19 -30.62 6.70
C ASP A 120 -1.23 -29.47 6.42
N ALA A 121 -0.46 -29.07 7.43
CA ALA A 121 0.48 -27.99 7.24
C ALA A 121 1.82 -28.21 7.93
N VAL A 122 2.80 -27.52 7.39
CA VAL A 122 4.11 -27.33 8.01
C VAL A 122 4.14 -25.94 8.62
N ILE A 123 4.44 -25.85 9.92
CA ILE A 123 4.74 -24.60 10.63
C ILE A 123 6.14 -24.74 11.21
N TYR A 124 7.10 -24.01 10.65
CA TYR A 124 8.52 -24.16 10.97
C TYR A 124 9.30 -22.86 10.80
N ASN A 125 10.56 -22.83 11.25
CA ASN A 125 11.42 -21.64 11.17
C ASN A 125 12.43 -21.65 10.01
N GLY A 126 12.18 -22.47 8.99
CA GLY A 126 13.16 -22.73 7.91
C GLY A 126 14.08 -23.92 8.20
N ALA A 127 14.19 -24.36 9.46
CA ALA A 127 15.00 -25.52 9.86
C ALA A 127 14.19 -26.55 10.65
N THR A 128 13.54 -26.14 11.73
CA THR A 128 12.88 -27.03 12.70
C THR A 128 11.39 -26.73 12.85
N PRO A 129 10.54 -27.77 13.03
CA PRO A 129 9.11 -27.59 13.28
C PRO A 129 8.90 -26.84 14.60
N LEU A 130 7.90 -25.98 14.63
CA LEU A 130 7.56 -25.17 15.79
C LEU A 130 6.43 -25.80 16.60
N TRP A 131 6.51 -25.65 17.92
CA TRP A 131 5.55 -26.20 18.88
C TRP A 131 4.37 -25.25 19.11
N ASN A 132 3.17 -25.81 19.25
CA ASN A 132 1.98 -25.16 19.79
C ASN A 132 1.44 -23.97 18.98
N TYR A 133 1.75 -23.91 17.70
CA TYR A 133 1.04 -23.05 16.75
C TYR A 133 -0.16 -23.78 16.18
N LYS A 134 -1.22 -23.07 15.83
CA LYS A 134 -2.47 -23.67 15.38
C LYS A 134 -2.78 -23.24 13.97
N LEU A 135 -3.54 -24.07 13.26
CA LEU A 135 -4.28 -23.64 12.09
C LEU A 135 -5.56 -22.97 12.57
N LYS A 136 -5.80 -21.74 12.11
CA LYS A 136 -7.09 -21.09 12.19
C LYS A 136 -7.79 -21.24 10.85
N VAL A 137 -8.94 -21.89 10.86
CA VAL A 137 -9.74 -22.18 9.68
C VAL A 137 -11.01 -21.36 9.75
N ARG A 138 -11.30 -20.57 8.72
CA ARG A 138 -12.46 -19.68 8.66
C ARG A 138 -13.31 -19.99 7.43
N LYS A 139 -14.61 -20.15 7.63
CA LYS A 139 -15.57 -20.25 6.53
C LYS A 139 -15.99 -18.85 6.10
N LEU A 140 -15.70 -18.47 4.85
CA LEU A 140 -15.97 -17.09 4.42
C LEU A 140 -17.47 -16.77 4.35
N ALA A 141 -18.30 -17.74 3.97
CA ALA A 141 -19.73 -17.53 3.82
C ALA A 141 -20.45 -17.18 5.14
N THR A 142 -20.01 -17.77 6.26
CA THR A 142 -20.67 -17.58 7.58
C THR A 142 -19.81 -16.77 8.56
N GLY A 143 -18.54 -16.59 8.26
CA GLY A 143 -17.56 -15.97 9.17
C GLY A 143 -17.16 -16.83 10.35
N GLN A 144 -17.67 -18.07 10.46
CA GLN A 144 -17.32 -19.00 11.54
C GLN A 144 -15.85 -19.40 11.48
N GLU A 145 -15.26 -19.61 12.65
CA GLU A 145 -13.83 -19.90 12.81
C GLU A 145 -13.62 -21.11 13.71
N TRP A 146 -12.59 -21.90 13.40
CA TRP A 146 -12.16 -23.05 14.17
C TRP A 146 -10.64 -23.04 14.31
N LEU A 147 -10.16 -23.63 15.39
CA LEU A 147 -8.73 -23.83 15.64
C LEU A 147 -8.41 -25.32 15.59
N SER A 148 -7.24 -25.66 15.06
CA SER A 148 -6.68 -27.00 15.21
C SER A 148 -6.11 -27.23 16.61
N GLU A 149 -5.72 -28.47 16.85
CA GLU A 149 -4.73 -28.78 17.88
C GLU A 149 -3.40 -28.07 17.60
N GLY A 150 -2.59 -27.93 18.66
CA GLY A 150 -1.26 -27.32 18.55
C GLY A 150 -0.31 -28.16 17.69
N SER A 151 0.55 -27.48 16.93
CA SER A 151 1.59 -28.11 16.14
C SER A 151 2.62 -28.79 17.04
N ILE A 152 3.24 -29.85 16.52
CA ILE A 152 4.25 -30.63 17.25
C ILE A 152 5.68 -30.28 16.82
N THR A 153 6.67 -30.66 17.63
CA THR A 153 8.12 -30.49 17.35
C THR A 153 8.72 -31.64 16.51
N GLY A 154 7.90 -32.60 16.11
CA GLY A 154 8.28 -33.70 15.22
C GLY A 154 7.61 -33.57 13.85
N TRP A 155 8.02 -34.44 12.93
CA TRP A 155 7.34 -34.60 11.65
C TRP A 155 6.47 -35.85 11.67
N ASN A 156 5.20 -35.68 11.38
CA ASN A 156 4.34 -36.76 10.93
C ASN A 156 4.51 -36.90 9.43
N TRP A 157 4.78 -38.13 8.98
CA TRP A 157 4.95 -38.43 7.56
C TRP A 157 3.68 -39.05 6.99
N LEU A 158 3.22 -38.50 5.87
CA LEU A 158 2.07 -38.95 5.12
C LEU A 158 2.54 -39.51 3.79
N VAL A 159 2.19 -40.76 3.50
CA VAL A 159 2.52 -41.39 2.22
C VAL A 159 1.44 -41.03 1.20
N LEU A 160 1.83 -40.37 0.12
CA LEU A 160 0.95 -40.03 -1.01
C LEU A 160 0.95 -41.09 -2.09
N GLN A 161 2.09 -41.73 -2.30
CA GLN A 161 2.27 -42.77 -3.31
C GLN A 161 3.20 -43.83 -2.77
N TYR A 162 2.78 -45.09 -2.87
CA TYR A 162 3.61 -46.24 -2.53
C TYR A 162 4.47 -46.65 -3.74
N PRO A 163 5.69 -47.15 -3.49
CA PRO A 163 6.52 -47.74 -4.54
C PRO A 163 5.97 -49.11 -4.97
N ASP A 164 6.10 -49.43 -6.25
CA ASP A 164 5.72 -50.73 -6.83
C ASP A 164 6.85 -51.78 -6.69
N ASP A 165 7.62 -51.71 -5.60
CA ASP A 165 8.80 -52.57 -5.39
C ASP A 165 8.53 -53.81 -4.52
N GLY A 166 7.29 -53.99 -4.06
CA GLY A 166 6.85 -55.12 -3.24
C GLY A 166 7.45 -55.15 -1.84
N LYS A 167 8.14 -54.08 -1.40
CA LYS A 167 8.75 -54.01 -0.07
C LYS A 167 7.83 -53.27 0.92
N PRO A 168 7.87 -53.64 2.22
CA PRO A 168 7.18 -52.86 3.22
C PRO A 168 7.75 -51.43 3.28
N VAL A 169 6.88 -50.47 3.60
CA VAL A 169 7.24 -49.06 3.79
C VAL A 169 7.04 -48.71 5.27
N ASN A 170 8.08 -48.21 5.92
CA ASN A 170 8.01 -47.56 7.22
C ASN A 170 8.14 -46.05 7.01
N PRO A 171 7.03 -45.27 7.03
CA PRO A 171 7.06 -43.85 6.72
C PRO A 171 8.05 -43.03 7.57
N ALA A 172 8.26 -43.41 8.83
CA ALA A 172 9.16 -42.67 9.71
C ALA A 172 10.64 -42.82 9.32
N LEU A 173 11.01 -43.94 8.71
CA LEU A 173 12.39 -44.23 8.27
C LEU A 173 12.59 -43.96 6.78
N ASP A 174 11.61 -44.34 5.94
CA ASP A 174 11.71 -44.24 4.49
C ASP A 174 11.40 -42.82 3.98
N CYS A 175 10.43 -42.09 4.54
CA CYS A 175 10.03 -40.80 3.97
C CYS A 175 11.06 -39.66 4.09
N PRO A 176 11.93 -39.59 5.12
CA PRO A 176 13.03 -38.62 5.13
C PRO A 176 14.02 -38.81 3.98
N LEU A 177 14.16 -40.04 3.47
CA LEU A 177 15.05 -40.41 2.37
C LEU A 177 14.31 -41.36 1.41
N PRO A 178 13.33 -40.84 0.65
CA PRO A 178 12.39 -41.67 -0.08
C PRO A 178 13.07 -42.48 -1.17
N ARG A 179 12.77 -43.79 -1.20
CA ARG A 179 13.14 -44.67 -2.31
C ARG A 179 12.33 -44.32 -3.56
N GLN A 180 12.82 -44.69 -4.74
CA GLN A 180 12.15 -44.39 -6.01
C GLN A 180 10.69 -44.88 -6.01
N GLY A 181 9.76 -43.99 -6.35
CA GLY A 181 8.32 -44.27 -6.37
C GLY A 181 7.59 -44.03 -5.05
N LEU A 182 8.31 -43.86 -3.92
CA LEU A 182 7.70 -43.44 -2.66
C LEU A 182 7.59 -41.91 -2.63
N LEU A 183 6.37 -41.38 -2.56
CA LEU A 183 6.13 -39.96 -2.35
C LEU A 183 5.55 -39.74 -0.96
N CYS A 184 6.19 -38.86 -0.17
CA CYS A 184 5.71 -38.50 1.15
C CYS A 184 5.63 -36.99 1.35
N LEU A 185 4.73 -36.56 2.23
CA LEU A 185 4.69 -35.22 2.80
C LEU A 185 4.98 -35.27 4.29
N LYS A 186 5.72 -34.28 4.78
CA LYS A 186 5.84 -34.03 6.22
C LYS A 186 4.80 -33.01 6.67
N THR A 187 4.27 -33.18 7.86
CA THR A 187 3.36 -32.24 8.51
C THR A 187 3.65 -32.22 9.99
N ASN A 188 3.39 -31.09 10.66
CA ASN A 188 3.41 -31.02 12.12
C ASN A 188 2.11 -30.46 12.70
N VAL A 189 1.11 -30.17 11.87
CA VAL A 189 -0.23 -29.80 12.31
C VAL A 189 -1.26 -30.22 11.26
N LYS A 190 -2.45 -30.60 11.72
CA LYS A 190 -3.57 -30.92 10.83
C LYS A 190 -4.87 -30.37 11.37
N TRP A 191 -5.83 -30.20 10.47
CA TRP A 191 -7.22 -29.92 10.78
C TRP A 191 -8.10 -30.66 9.79
N ASP A 192 -9.18 -31.27 10.25
CA ASP A 192 -10.15 -31.92 9.38
C ASP A 192 -11.58 -31.69 9.89
N SER A 193 -12.48 -31.36 8.98
CA SER A 193 -13.83 -30.90 9.34
C SER A 193 -14.67 -32.02 9.95
N ASN A 194 -14.37 -33.27 9.61
CA ASN A 194 -15.04 -34.46 10.14
C ASN A 194 -14.80 -34.65 11.64
N SER A 195 -13.55 -34.48 12.11
CA SER A 195 -13.22 -34.64 13.54
C SER A 195 -13.96 -33.68 14.47
N ILE A 196 -14.50 -32.58 13.94
CA ILE A 196 -15.23 -31.56 14.70
C ILE A 196 -16.70 -31.42 14.28
N GLY A 197 -17.21 -32.32 13.44
CA GLY A 197 -18.62 -32.32 13.01
C GLY A 197 -19.02 -31.12 12.17
N VAL A 198 -18.09 -30.52 11.43
CA VAL A 198 -18.35 -29.37 10.56
C VAL A 198 -18.56 -29.84 9.12
N SER A 199 -19.72 -29.49 8.56
CA SER A 199 -19.98 -29.70 7.13
C SER A 199 -18.99 -28.87 6.31
N MET A 200 -18.37 -29.53 5.33
CA MET A 200 -17.47 -28.88 4.38
C MET A 200 -18.20 -27.77 3.61
N ASP A 201 -19.46 -28.00 3.23
CA ASP A 201 -20.26 -27.20 2.30
C ASP A 201 -19.47 -26.75 1.05
N GLU A 202 -20.17 -26.21 0.05
CA GLU A 202 -19.49 -25.64 -1.11
C GLU A 202 -19.12 -24.17 -0.83
N GLY A 203 -17.86 -23.79 -1.08
CA GLY A 203 -17.44 -22.40 -0.96
C GLY A 203 -15.99 -22.18 -0.55
N PHE A 204 -15.64 -20.91 -0.37
CA PHE A 204 -14.29 -20.50 0.02
C PHE A 204 -14.06 -20.55 1.53
N TRP A 205 -12.86 -20.99 1.89
CA TRP A 205 -12.34 -21.07 3.24
C TRP A 205 -10.97 -20.39 3.32
N GLU A 206 -10.67 -19.83 4.48
CA GLU A 206 -9.36 -19.23 4.79
C GLU A 206 -8.64 -20.07 5.83
N ILE A 207 -7.34 -20.29 5.61
CA ILE A 207 -6.44 -21.01 6.50
C ILE A 207 -5.32 -20.05 6.90
N LEU A 208 -5.06 -19.92 8.18
CA LEU A 208 -4.00 -19.06 8.73
C LEU A 208 -3.22 -19.83 9.79
N VAL A 209 -1.98 -19.41 10.03
CA VAL A 209 -1.28 -19.72 11.28
C VAL A 209 -1.82 -18.83 12.38
N ALA A 210 -2.01 -19.39 13.56
CA ALA A 210 -2.32 -18.67 14.77
C ALA A 210 -1.43 -19.13 15.93
N ASP A 211 -1.30 -18.28 16.96
CA ASP A 211 -0.72 -18.70 18.24
C ASP A 211 -1.65 -19.67 19.00
N SER A 212 -1.22 -20.10 20.18
CA SER A 212 -1.99 -21.01 21.04
C SER A 212 -3.33 -20.42 21.52
N ALA A 213 -3.45 -19.08 21.54
CA ALA A 213 -4.66 -18.34 21.90
C ALA A 213 -5.59 -18.06 20.70
N GLY A 214 -5.15 -18.36 19.47
CA GLY A 214 -5.92 -18.16 18.24
C GLY A 214 -5.73 -16.79 17.58
N VAL A 215 -4.74 -16.00 18.03
CA VAL A 215 -4.34 -14.75 17.35
C VAL A 215 -3.67 -15.13 16.04
N SER A 216 -4.17 -14.58 14.93
CA SER A 216 -3.59 -14.84 13.60
C SER A 216 -2.17 -14.31 13.51
N LEU A 217 -1.29 -15.06 12.85
CA LEU A 217 0.14 -14.76 12.68
C LEU A 217 0.61 -14.88 11.22
N SER A 218 -0.32 -15.15 10.29
CA SER A 218 -0.08 -15.14 8.85
C SER A 218 -1.18 -14.39 8.12
N ALA A 219 -0.93 -14.00 6.87
CA ALA A 219 -2.01 -13.69 5.94
C ALA A 219 -2.86 -14.95 5.68
N PRO A 220 -4.14 -14.79 5.30
CA PRO A 220 -5.00 -15.92 4.98
C PRO A 220 -4.65 -16.56 3.65
N VAL A 221 -4.60 -17.89 3.67
CA VAL A 221 -4.52 -18.75 2.50
C VAL A 221 -5.92 -19.19 2.14
N ARG A 222 -6.36 -18.92 0.90
CA ARG A 222 -7.71 -19.28 0.45
C ARG A 222 -7.72 -20.63 -0.25
N VAL A 223 -8.70 -21.46 0.10
CA VAL A 223 -9.00 -22.74 -0.55
C VAL A 223 -10.49 -22.81 -0.88
N TYR A 224 -10.85 -23.62 -1.88
CA TYR A 224 -12.23 -23.78 -2.30
C TYR A 224 -12.72 -25.20 -2.08
N ALA A 225 -13.61 -25.37 -1.11
CA ALA A 225 -14.18 -26.67 -0.78
C ALA A 225 -15.37 -26.99 -1.69
N ASN A 226 -15.41 -28.23 -2.19
CA ASN A 226 -16.50 -28.73 -3.03
C ASN A 226 -16.83 -30.19 -2.66
N VAL A 227 -18.11 -30.46 -2.35
CA VAL A 227 -18.60 -31.77 -1.89
C VAL A 227 -18.53 -32.86 -2.95
N ALA A 228 -18.67 -32.52 -4.23
CA ALA A 228 -18.55 -33.47 -5.33
C ALA A 228 -17.07 -33.79 -5.68
N ASN A 229 -16.14 -32.92 -5.28
CA ASN A 229 -14.71 -33.05 -5.58
C ASN A 229 -13.87 -32.70 -4.36
N SER A 230 -14.06 -33.44 -3.28
CA SER A 230 -13.35 -33.20 -2.03
C SER A 230 -11.83 -33.33 -2.19
N LYS A 231 -11.13 -32.34 -1.63
CA LYS A 231 -9.68 -32.22 -1.66
C LYS A 231 -9.09 -32.25 -0.25
N TRP A 232 -7.87 -32.74 -0.20
CA TRP A 232 -6.93 -32.53 0.89
C TRP A 232 -5.97 -31.41 0.49
N TYR A 233 -5.87 -30.39 1.33
CA TYR A 233 -4.99 -29.24 1.14
C TYR A 233 -3.71 -29.39 1.95
N TYR A 234 -2.59 -29.07 1.33
CA TYR A 234 -1.29 -29.01 2.00
C TYR A 234 -0.69 -27.62 1.87
N VAL A 235 -0.32 -27.04 3.01
CA VAL A 235 0.17 -25.66 3.11
C VAL A 235 1.45 -25.60 3.93
N VAL A 236 2.43 -24.81 3.48
CA VAL A 236 3.68 -24.60 4.22
C VAL A 236 3.74 -23.17 4.70
N PHE A 237 3.98 -22.98 6.00
CA PHE A 237 4.17 -21.70 6.65
C PHE A 237 5.54 -21.63 7.32
N THR A 238 6.27 -20.56 7.03
CA THR A 238 7.63 -20.36 7.54
C THR A 238 7.71 -19.06 8.32
N SER A 239 8.31 -19.11 9.51
CA SER A 239 8.56 -17.90 10.27
C SER A 239 9.53 -17.00 9.52
N LEU A 240 9.25 -15.70 9.52
CA LEU A 240 10.22 -14.72 9.06
C LEU A 240 11.37 -14.60 10.09
N PRO A 241 12.61 -14.36 9.62
CA PRO A 241 13.75 -14.11 10.50
C PRO A 241 13.63 -12.78 11.27
#